data_AF-A0AAN0KA02-F1
#
_entry.id   AF-A0AAN0KA02-F1
#
_cell.length_a   1.000
_cell.length_b   1.000
_cell.length_c   1.000
_cell.angle_alpha   90.00
_cell.angle_beta   90.00
_cell.angle_gamma   90.00
#
_symmetry.space_group_name_H-M   'P 1'
#
loop_
_entity.id
_entity.type
_entity.pdbx_description
1 polymer ?
#
loop_
_entity_poly.entity_id
_entity_poly.type
_entity_poly.pdbx_seq_one_letter_code
_entity_poly.pdbx_strand_id
1 'polypeptide(L)' 'MLNIISIRNRPEYKERAIHYFQRHWASEETLMLYENCISHCIDAENPLPDWYLLEENGLSSLGGIVTYLYPSALKQLGS' A
#
# COMPACT_ATOMS: atom_id res chain seq x y z
N MET A 1 -2.77 -10.05 18.72
CA MET A 1 -2.28 -8.66 18.74
C MET A 1 -2.37 -8.11 17.33
N LEU A 2 -2.97 -6.93 17.17
CA LEU A 2 -3.06 -6.22 15.89
C LEU A 2 -1.87 -5.26 15.78
N ASN A 3 -1.09 -5.39 14.72
CA ASN A 3 0.05 -4.53 14.44
C ASN A 3 -0.19 -3.74 13.16
N ILE A 4 -0.05 -2.43 13.24
CA ILE A 4 -0.08 -1.54 12.07
C ILE A 4 1.36 -1.20 11.70
N ILE A 5 1.73 -1.47 10.45
CA ILE A 5 3.08 -1.31 9.92
C ILE A 5 3.04 -0.26 8.81
N SER A 6 3.72 0.87 9.01
CA SER A 6 4.01 1.83 7.94
C SER A 6 5.15 1.28 7.08
N ILE A 7 4.95 1.21 5.76
CA ILE A 7 5.98 0.77 4.82
C ILE A 7 7.14 1.77 4.75
N ARG A 8 6.85 3.07 4.89
CA ARG A 8 7.89 4.09 4.98
C ARG A 8 8.80 3.89 6.19
N ASN A 9 8.22 3.59 7.35
CA ASN A 9 9.00 3.37 8.58
C ASN A 9 9.66 1.99 8.63
N ARG A 10 9.10 1.01 7.90
CA ARG A 10 9.60 -0.36 7.84
C ARG A 10 9.73 -0.84 6.39
N PRO A 11 10.72 -0.32 5.63
CA PRO A 11 10.92 -0.65 4.21
C PRO A 11 11.12 -2.14 3.95
N GLU A 12 11.51 -2.93 4.96
CA GLU A 12 11.63 -4.38 4.85
C GLU A 12 10.28 -5.08 4.52
N TYR A 13 9.15 -4.40 4.72
CA TYR A 13 7.83 -4.90 4.34
C TYR A 13 7.40 -4.49 2.92
N LYS A 14 8.22 -3.74 2.17
CA LYS A 14 7.89 -3.22 0.84
C LYS A 14 7.39 -4.30 -0.12
N GLU A 15 8.15 -5.37 -0.31
CA GLU A 15 7.79 -6.46 -1.23
C GLU A 15 6.51 -7.17 -0.79
N ARG A 16 6.34 -7.37 0.52
CA ARG A 16 5.16 -7.99 1.10
C ARG A 16 3.91 -7.13 0.86
N ALA A 17 4.05 -5.81 0.96
CA ALA A 17 2.99 -4.87 0.62
C ALA A 17 2.66 -4.91 -0.87
N ILE A 18 3.65 -4.78 -1.75
CA ILE A 18 3.45 -4.81 -3.21
C ILE A 18 2.69 -6.06 -3.63
N HIS A 19 3.17 -7.24 -3.20
CA HIS A 19 2.51 -8.50 -3.51
C HIS A 19 1.07 -8.56 -2.99
N TYR A 20 0.84 -8.09 -1.76
CA TYR A 20 -0.48 -8.05 -1.18
C TYR A 20 -1.44 -7.13 -1.94
N PHE A 21 -1.04 -5.88 -2.22
CA PHE A 21 -1.90 -4.94 -2.94
C PHE A 21 -2.17 -5.39 -4.37
N GLN A 22 -1.14 -5.92 -5.06
CA GLN A 22 -1.31 -6.47 -6.41
C GLN A 22 -2.30 -7.64 -6.42
N ARG A 23 -2.17 -8.57 -5.46
CA ARG A 23 -3.04 -9.75 -5.39
C ARG A 23 -4.50 -9.42 -5.09
N HIS A 24 -4.78 -8.37 -4.31
CA HIS A 24 -6.14 -8.06 -3.85
C HIS A 24 -6.84 -6.98 -4.69
N TRP A 25 -6.09 -6.05 -5.28
CA TRP A 25 -6.67 -4.87 -5.94
C TRP A 25 -6.05 -4.50 -7.29
N ALA A 26 -4.99 -5.18 -7.77
CA ALA A 26 -4.48 -4.90 -9.10
C ALA A 26 -5.20 -5.70 -10.19
N SER A 27 -5.43 -5.02 -11.31
CA SER A 27 -5.60 -5.59 -12.64
C SER A 27 -4.23 -5.68 -13.34
N GLU A 28 -4.16 -6.33 -14.50
CA GLU A 28 -2.94 -6.36 -15.32
C GLU A 28 -2.40 -4.94 -15.62
N GLU A 29 -3.31 -3.99 -15.87
CA GLU A 29 -2.96 -2.60 -16.18
C GLU A 29 -2.44 -1.81 -14.97
N THR A 30 -2.88 -2.16 -13.77
CA THR A 30 -2.55 -1.42 -12.53
C THR A 30 -1.47 -2.09 -11.70
N LEU A 31 -0.94 -3.22 -12.15
CA LEU A 31 0.06 -4.02 -11.42
C LEU A 31 1.33 -3.22 -11.14
N MET A 32 1.86 -2.55 -12.17
CA MET A 32 3.04 -1.67 -12.04
C MET A 32 2.76 -0.40 -11.24
N LEU A 33 1.50 0.05 -11.15
CA LEU A 33 1.15 1.25 -10.39
C LEU A 33 1.44 1.03 -8.90
N TYR A 34 1.01 -0.10 -8.33
CA TYR A 34 1.25 -0.41 -6.91
C TYR A 34 2.74 -0.54 -6.60
N GLU A 35 3.49 -1.21 -7.47
CA GLU A 35 4.94 -1.35 -7.30
C GLU A 35 5.65 0.01 -7.29
N ASN A 36 5.32 0.87 -8.26
CA ASN A 36 5.89 2.20 -8.37
C ASN A 36 5.49 3.07 -7.17
N CYS A 37 4.21 3.12 -6.80
CA CYS A 37 3.73 3.98 -5.72
C CYS A 37 4.29 3.57 -4.36
N ILE A 38 4.37 2.27 -4.05
CA ILE A 38 4.88 1.78 -2.76
C ILE A 38 6.41 1.93 -2.70
N SER A 39 7.12 1.74 -3.82
CA SER A 39 8.58 1.93 -3.84
C SER A 39 8.98 3.39 -3.64
N HIS A 40 8.31 4.32 -4.32
CA HIS A 40 8.64 5.74 -4.23
C HIS A 40 8.13 6.41 -2.95
N CYS A 41 7.18 5.83 -2.21
CA CYS A 41 6.69 6.44 -0.96
C CYS A 41 7.69 6.37 0.19
N ILE A 42 8.68 5.48 0.12
CA ILE A 42 9.67 5.27 1.18
C ILE A 42 10.61 6.48 1.26
N ASP A 43 11.05 6.98 0.10
CA ASP A 43 12.00 8.10 -0.02
C ASP A 43 11.31 9.45 -0.28
N ALA A 44 9.97 9.48 -0.29
CA ALA A 44 9.22 10.70 -0.56
C ALA A 44 9.44 11.74 0.55
N GLU A 45 9.97 12.92 0.19
CA GLU A 45 10.17 14.06 1.10
C GLU A 45 8.87 14.47 1.82
N ASN A 46 7.74 14.36 1.11
CA ASN A 46 6.44 14.68 1.66
C ASN A 46 5.91 13.49 2.50
N PRO A 47 5.39 13.72 3.72
CA PRO A 47 4.96 12.65 4.64
C PRO A 47 3.80 11.80 4.11
N LEU A 48 3.15 12.22 3.03
CA LEU A 48 2.06 11.51 2.37
C LEU A 48 2.30 11.42 0.85
N PRO A 49 1.82 10.34 0.20
CA PRO A 49 1.10 9.20 0.78
C PRO A 49 2.00 8.22 1.55
N ASP A 50 1.40 7.47 2.47
CA ASP A 50 2.02 6.34 3.17
C ASP A 50 1.12 5.09 3.04
N TRP A 51 1.75 3.92 3.06
CA TRP A 51 1.10 2.63 2.89
C TRP A 51 1.21 1.84 4.19
N TYR A 52 0.10 1.25 4.62
CA TYR A 52 0.04 0.51 5.87
C TYR A 52 -0.35 -0.95 5.66
N LEU A 53 0.29 -1.84 6.40
CA LEU A 53 -0.11 -3.22 6.56
C LEU A 53 -0.63 -3.45 7.98
N LEU A 54 -1.82 -4.02 8.07
CA LEU A 54 -2.34 -4.59 9.30
C LEU A 54 -1.91 -6.05 9.40
N GLU A 55 -1.31 -6.49 10.50
CA GLU A 55 -0.96 -7.89 10.76
C GLU A 55 -1.68 -8.35 12.03
N GLU A 56 -2.38 -9.49 11.97
CA GLU A 56 -3.10 -10.06 13.11
C GLU A 56 -2.55 -11.45 13.47
N ASN A 57 -2.08 -11.62 14.69
CA ASN A 57 -1.69 -12.92 15.27
C ASN A 57 -0.65 -13.73 14.46
N GLY A 58 0.23 -13.06 13.70
CA GLY A 58 1.27 -13.73 12.89
C GLY A 58 0.73 -14.50 11.69
N LEU A 59 -0.60 -14.58 11.51
CA LEU A 59 -1.20 -14.92 10.24
C LEU A 59 -1.26 -13.65 9.40
N SER A 60 -0.73 -13.73 8.19
CA SER A 60 -0.72 -12.68 7.18
C SER A 60 -2.12 -12.36 6.64
N SER A 61 -3.12 -12.09 7.48
CA SER A 61 -4.25 -11.26 7.11
C SER A 61 -3.74 -9.82 7.00
N LEU A 62 -2.91 -9.57 5.98
CA LEU A 62 -2.56 -8.21 5.61
C LEU A 62 -3.89 -7.50 5.35
N GLY A 63 -4.09 -6.35 5.97
CA GLY A 63 -5.14 -5.40 5.63
C GLY A 63 -4.44 -4.13 5.18
N GLY A 64 -4.67 -3.71 3.94
CA GLY A 64 -4.07 -2.52 3.38
C GLY A 64 -4.93 -1.29 3.68
N ILE A 65 -4.44 -0.35 4.48
CA ILE A 65 -5.06 0.98 4.55
C ILE A 65 -4.20 1.92 3.70
N VAL A 66 -4.79 2.40 2.60
CA VAL A 66 -4.22 3.50 1.82
C VAL A 66 -4.82 4.78 2.37
N THR A 67 -4.05 5.55 3.13
CA THR A 67 -4.51 6.87 3.59
C THR A 67 -4.38 7.87 2.43
N TYR A 68 -5.39 7.90 1.56
CA TYR A 68 -5.60 9.05 0.68
C TYR A 68 -6.19 10.20 1.50
N LEU A 69 -5.42 11.27 1.72
CA LEU A 69 -6.02 12.59 1.90
C LEU A 69 -6.24 13.19 0.49
N TYR A 70 -7.23 12.68 -0.25
CA TYR A 70 -8.23 13.45 -1.03
C TYR A 70 -9.08 12.57 -1.99
N PRO A 71 -10.37 12.90 -2.22
CA PRO A 71 -11.37 12.06 -2.89
C PRO A 71 -11.43 12.26 -4.43
N SER A 72 -10.29 12.19 -5.11
CA SER A 72 -10.22 12.46 -6.57
C SER A 72 -9.52 11.38 -7.40
N ALA A 73 -8.70 10.51 -6.80
CA ALA A 73 -7.99 9.44 -7.54
C ALA A 73 -8.91 8.28 -7.97
N LEU A 74 -10.00 8.02 -7.25
CA LEU A 74 -10.94 6.93 -7.56
C LEU A 74 -11.99 7.29 -8.62
N LYS A 75 -12.10 8.57 -9.01
CA LYS A 75 -13.08 8.99 -10.03
C LYS A 75 -12.62 8.72 -11.47
N GLN A 76 -11.36 8.30 -11.68
CA GLN A 76 -10.80 7.96 -12.99
C GLN A 76 -10.65 6.45 -13.23
N LEU A 77 -10.91 5.60 -12.23
CA LEU A 77 -10.87 4.13 -12.38
C LEU A 77 -12.26 3.51 -12.50
N GLY A 78 -13.29 4.35 -12.67
CA GLY A 78 -14.66 3.94 -12.92
C GLY A 78 -15.25 4.76 -14.06
N SER A 79 -14.79 4.48 -15.28
CA SER A 79 -15.46 4.86 -16.54
C SER A 79 -15.14 3.83 -17.60
#